data_AF-A0A543IAX7-F1
#
_entry.id   AF-A0A543IAX7-F1
#
_cell.length_a   1.000
_cell.length_b   1.000
_cell.length_c   1.000
_cell.angle_alpha   90.00
_cell.angle_beta   90.00
_cell.angle_gamma   90.00
#
_symmetry.space_group_name_H-M   'P 1'
#
loop_
_entity.id
_entity.type
_entity.pdbx_description
1 polymer ?
#
loop_
_entity_poly.entity_id
_entity_poly.type
_entity_poly.pdbx_seq_one_letter_code
_entity_poly.pdbx_strand_id
1 'polypeptide(L)'
;MVDVTSEVRIVGAEGPGGLTLRTTGLAAGGRPELRVEGLPPYLGHGWARVLAAVARRLASSDHVPSTVTLAPDAETTVEISLTPADGGFLTPGPPPGADPDGWHRDVLLRLFPEARI
;
A
#
# COMPACT_ATOMS: atom_id res chain seq x y z
N MET A 1 21.78 -3.40 24.14
CA MET A 1 20.36 -3.09 23.89
C MET A 1 20.28 -2.79 22.40
N VAL A 2 19.87 -3.77 21.59
CA VAL A 2 19.78 -3.57 20.13
C VAL A 2 18.54 -2.73 19.88
N ASP A 3 18.75 -1.53 19.34
CA ASP A 3 17.69 -0.71 18.79
C ASP A 3 17.18 -1.41 17.53
N VAL A 4 16.27 -2.38 17.70
CA VAL A 4 15.57 -3.03 16.59
C VAL A 4 14.52 -2.03 16.12
N THR A 5 14.97 -1.04 15.34
CA THR A 5 14.08 -0.37 14.39
C THR A 5 13.47 -1.48 13.56
N SER A 6 12.21 -1.80 13.84
CA SER A 6 11.51 -2.90 13.17
C SER A 6 11.39 -2.53 11.69
N GLU A 7 12.25 -3.12 10.87
CA GLU A 7 12.25 -2.89 9.43
C GLU A 7 10.95 -3.43 8.84
N VAL A 8 10.16 -2.55 8.25
CA VAL A 8 8.94 -2.96 7.53
C VAL A 8 9.36 -3.61 6.21
N ARG A 9 9.02 -4.89 6.06
CA ARG A 9 9.25 -5.66 4.82
C ARG A 9 7.94 -5.87 4.07
N ILE A 10 8.06 -6.09 2.76
CA ILE A 10 6.93 -6.41 1.89
C ILE A 10 7.13 -7.83 1.37
N VAL A 11 6.13 -8.66 1.59
CA VAL A 11 6.13 -10.06 1.17
C VAL A 11 5.05 -10.24 0.12
N GLY A 12 5.42 -10.82 -1.02
CA GLY A 12 4.51 -11.21 -2.08
C GLY A 12 4.27 -12.72 -2.11
N ALA A 13 3.03 -13.12 -2.40
CA ALA A 13 2.65 -14.50 -2.66
C ALA A 13 1.69 -14.56 -3.84
N GLU A 14 2.06 -15.29 -4.87
CA GLU A 14 1.19 -15.55 -6.02
C GLU A 14 0.30 -16.77 -5.76
N GLY A 15 -0.97 -16.68 -6.15
CA GLY A 15 -1.92 -17.77 -6.02
C GLY A 15 -3.00 -17.73 -7.11
N PRO A 16 -3.99 -18.65 -7.04
CA PRO A 16 -5.04 -18.76 -8.06
C PRO A 16 -5.89 -17.49 -8.24
N GLY A 17 -5.97 -16.65 -7.20
CA GLY A 17 -6.68 -15.37 -7.23
C GLY A 17 -5.83 -14.17 -7.70
N GLY A 18 -4.56 -14.39 -8.07
CA GLY A 18 -3.60 -13.33 -8.40
C GLY A 18 -2.51 -13.17 -7.35
N LEU A 19 -1.82 -12.03 -7.38
CA LEU A 19 -0.76 -11.68 -6.46
C LEU A 19 -1.34 -11.04 -5.19
N THR A 20 -0.91 -11.54 -4.04
CA THR A 20 -1.13 -10.91 -2.74
C THR A 20 0.17 -10.27 -2.27
N LEU A 21 0.10 -9.01 -1.85
CA LEU A 21 1.20 -8.30 -1.20
C LEU A 21 0.79 -7.92 0.21
N ARG A 22 1.68 -8.13 1.17
CA ARG A 22 1.46 -7.71 2.57
C ARG A 22 2.72 -7.11 3.18
N THR A 23 2.54 -6.22 4.15
CA THR A 23 3.64 -5.79 5.00
C THR A 23 3.86 -6.75 6.15
N THR A 24 5.08 -6.73 6.69
CA THR A 24 5.43 -7.35 7.97
C THR A 24 6.35 -6.40 8.73
N GLY A 25 6.04 -6.10 9.99
CA GLY A 25 6.84 -5.27 10.87
C GLY A 25 6.14 -3.99 11.34
N LEU A 26 5.03 -3.58 10.71
CA LEU A 26 4.23 -2.44 11.19
C LEU A 26 3.59 -2.74 12.55
N ALA A 27 3.16 -3.99 12.77
CA ALA A 27 2.56 -4.41 14.02
C ALA A 27 3.52 -4.27 15.21
N ALA A 28 4.83 -4.43 15.00
CA ALA A 28 5.84 -4.21 16.03
C ALA A 28 5.92 -2.74 16.47
N GLY A 29 5.55 -1.79 15.59
CA GLY A 29 5.39 -0.37 15.89
C GLY A 29 3.99 0.03 16.36
N GLY A 30 3.10 -0.93 16.67
CA GLY A 30 1.74 -0.66 17.11
C GLY A 30 0.81 -0.15 15.99
N ARG A 31 1.12 -0.49 14.72
CA ARG A 31 0.31 -0.14 13.55
C ARG A 31 -0.22 -1.40 12.86
N PRO A 32 -1.45 -1.40 12.32
CA PRO A 32 -1.94 -2.53 11.53
C PRO A 32 -1.05 -2.82 10.32
N GLU A 33 -0.91 -4.09 9.97
CA GLU A 33 -0.25 -4.47 8.71
C GLU A 33 -1.13 -4.13 7.50
N LEU A 34 -0.51 -3.85 6.38
CA LEU A 34 -1.19 -3.62 5.11
C LEU A 34 -1.27 -4.91 4.30
N ARG A 35 -2.38 -5.11 3.59
CA ARG A 35 -2.57 -6.23 2.67
C ARG A 35 -3.38 -5.81 1.45
N VAL A 36 -2.88 -6.12 0.27
CA VAL A 36 -3.60 -6.03 -1.01
C VAL A 36 -3.65 -7.42 -1.64
N GLU A 37 -4.82 -7.81 -2.11
CA GLU A 37 -5.08 -9.13 -2.70
C GLU A 37 -5.61 -8.97 -4.13
N GLY A 38 -5.51 -10.02 -4.93
CA GLY A 38 -6.08 -10.03 -6.28
C GLY A 38 -5.34 -9.16 -7.30
N LEU A 39 -4.10 -8.77 -7.03
CA LEU A 39 -3.34 -7.95 -7.97
C LEU A 39 -2.96 -8.78 -9.20
N PRO A 40 -3.07 -8.22 -10.42
CA PRO A 40 -2.39 -8.77 -11.57
C PRO A 40 -0.87 -8.85 -11.31
N PRO A 41 -0.20 -10.00 -11.58
CA PRO A 41 1.22 -10.19 -11.23
C PRO A 41 2.16 -9.11 -11.80
N TYR A 42 1.87 -8.60 -12.99
CA TYR A 42 2.66 -7.55 -13.64
C TYR A 42 2.65 -6.21 -12.86
N LEU A 43 1.67 -6.00 -11.98
CA LEU A 43 1.60 -4.81 -11.13
C LEU A 43 2.38 -4.97 -9.81
N GLY A 44 2.89 -6.15 -9.51
CA GLY A 44 3.45 -6.50 -8.20
C GLY A 44 4.59 -5.62 -7.72
N HIS A 45 5.58 -5.38 -8.58
CA HIS A 45 6.73 -4.54 -8.22
C HIS A 45 6.30 -3.09 -7.95
N GLY A 46 5.42 -2.54 -8.79
CA GLY A 46 4.86 -1.21 -8.59
C GLY A 46 4.08 -1.12 -7.27
N TRP A 47 3.21 -2.08 -7.00
CA TRP A 47 2.41 -2.10 -5.78
C TRP A 47 3.24 -2.33 -4.51
N ALA A 48 4.37 -3.03 -4.59
CA ALA A 48 5.31 -3.07 -3.49
C ALA A 48 5.86 -1.67 -3.16
N ARG A 49 6.18 -0.84 -4.17
CA ARG A 49 6.61 0.55 -3.94
C ARG A 49 5.49 1.40 -3.33
N VAL A 50 4.23 1.22 -3.78
CA VAL A 50 3.07 1.90 -3.19
C VAL A 50 2.88 1.50 -1.74
N LEU A 51 2.87 0.20 -1.44
CA LEU A 51 2.74 -0.32 -0.07
C LEU A 51 3.85 0.20 0.84
N ALA A 52 5.09 0.29 0.35
CA ALA A 52 6.19 0.87 1.12
C ALA A 52 5.92 2.35 1.46
N ALA A 53 5.40 3.12 0.51
CA ALA A 53 5.06 4.53 0.73
C ALA A 53 3.90 4.71 1.72
N VAL A 54 2.84 3.90 1.60
CA VAL A 54 1.71 3.89 2.54
C VAL A 54 2.18 3.48 3.93
N ALA A 55 2.99 2.42 4.04
CA ALA A 55 3.54 1.93 5.30
C ALA A 55 4.37 3.00 6.02
N ARG A 56 5.23 3.73 5.29
CA ARG A 56 5.96 4.86 5.87
C ARG A 56 5.03 5.93 6.40
N ARG A 57 4.00 6.32 5.63
CA ARG A 57 3.03 7.33 6.08
C ARG A 57 2.25 6.88 7.31
N LEU A 58 1.88 5.60 7.38
CA LEU A 58 1.19 5.01 8.52
C LEU A 58 2.08 4.96 9.77
N ALA A 59 3.34 4.56 9.61
CA ALA A 59 4.32 4.53 10.70
C ALA A 59 4.61 5.93 11.27
N SER A 60 4.57 6.97 10.44
CA SER A 60 4.75 8.37 10.88
C SER A 60 3.47 9.07 11.35
N SER A 61 2.32 8.43 11.28
CA SER A 61 1.06 9.01 11.77
C SER A 61 0.85 8.67 13.24
N ASP A 62 0.32 9.60 14.04
CA ASP A 62 0.01 9.37 15.47
C ASP A 62 -1.15 8.37 15.66
N HIS A 63 -2.08 8.34 14.72
CA HIS A 63 -3.26 7.49 14.67
C HIS A 63 -3.33 6.77 13.33
N VAL A 64 -4.11 5.69 13.25
CA VAL A 64 -4.41 5.00 11.99
C VAL A 64 -5.35 5.88 11.15
N PRO A 65 -4.89 6.47 10.03
CA PRO A 65 -5.73 7.32 9.20
C PRO A 65 -6.62 6.47 8.28
N SER A 66 -7.83 6.94 8.01
CA SER A 66 -8.74 6.29 7.03
C SER A 66 -8.30 6.54 5.57
N THR A 67 -7.46 7.55 5.34
CA THR A 67 -6.93 7.91 4.02
C THR A 67 -5.48 8.34 4.13
N VAL A 68 -4.67 7.92 3.15
CA VAL A 68 -3.28 8.32 2.97
C VAL A 68 -3.13 9.04 1.63
N THR A 69 -2.56 10.22 1.66
CA THR A 69 -2.17 10.96 0.45
C THR A 69 -0.70 10.68 0.14
N LEU A 70 -0.42 10.24 -1.08
CA LEU A 70 0.91 10.09 -1.64
C LEU A 70 1.11 11.14 -2.74
N ALA A 71 2.26 11.81 -2.72
CA ALA A 71 2.62 12.83 -3.71
C ALA A 71 3.99 12.46 -4.30
N PRO A 72 4.08 12.08 -5.59
CA PRO A 72 5.37 11.80 -6.24
C PRO A 72 6.10 13.11 -6.60
N ASP A 73 5.36 14.20 -6.79
CA ASP A 73 5.83 15.54 -7.13
C ASP A 73 4.87 16.60 -6.53
N ALA A 74 5.14 17.89 -6.79
CA ALA A 74 4.36 19.00 -6.21
C ALA A 74 2.97 19.20 -6.85
N GLU A 75 2.75 18.68 -8.05
CA GLU A 75 1.52 18.91 -8.84
C GLU A 75 0.59 17.70 -8.83
N THR A 76 1.14 16.52 -8.54
CA THR A 76 0.40 15.25 -8.51
C THR A 76 0.20 14.79 -7.07
N THR A 77 -1.06 14.49 -6.72
CA THR A 77 -1.40 13.77 -5.50
C THR A 77 -2.28 12.57 -5.83
N VAL A 78 -2.13 11.50 -5.05
CA VAL A 78 -2.94 10.29 -5.12
C VAL A 78 -3.43 9.97 -3.72
N GLU A 79 -4.74 9.91 -3.58
CA GLU A 79 -5.39 9.50 -2.33
C GLU A 79 -5.66 8.01 -2.35
N ILE A 80 -5.36 7.36 -1.22
CA ILE A 80 -5.54 5.94 -1.00
C ILE A 80 -6.35 5.78 0.28
N SER A 81 -7.53 5.19 0.19
CA SER A 81 -8.33 4.84 1.37
C SER A 81 -7.81 3.56 2.00
N LEU A 82 -7.79 3.52 3.34
CA LEU A 82 -7.41 2.37 4.12
C LEU A 82 -8.65 1.79 4.78
N THR A 83 -9.07 0.62 4.33
CA THR A 83 -10.23 -0.08 4.89
C THR A 83 -9.80 -1.24 5.78
N PRO A 84 -10.43 -1.45 6.94
CA PRO A 84 -10.19 -2.65 7.73
C PRO A 84 -10.55 -3.91 6.93
N ALA A 85 -9.66 -4.90 6.98
CA ALA A 85 -9.85 -6.22 6.40
C ALA A 85 -9.70 -7.31 7.47
N ASP A 86 -10.02 -8.55 7.11
CA ASP A 86 -9.88 -9.68 8.02
C ASP A 86 -8.47 -9.81 8.59
N GLY A 87 -8.38 -10.34 9.81
CA GLY A 87 -7.10 -10.60 10.49
C GLY A 87 -6.40 -9.34 11.02
N GLY A 88 -7.09 -8.21 11.12
CA GLY A 88 -6.53 -6.97 11.64
C GLY A 88 -5.62 -6.23 10.64
N PHE A 89 -5.73 -6.57 9.35
CA PHE A 89 -5.05 -5.86 8.27
C PHE A 89 -5.83 -4.63 7.84
N LEU A 90 -5.14 -3.68 7.22
CA LEU A 90 -5.75 -2.63 6.41
C LEU A 90 -5.51 -2.93 4.93
N THR A 91 -6.54 -2.72 4.12
CA THR A 91 -6.46 -2.85 2.67
C THR A 91 -6.47 -1.46 2.02
N PRO A 92 -5.38 -1.10 1.33
CA PRO A 92 -5.37 0.03 0.41
C PRO A 92 -6.41 -0.15 -0.69
N GLY A 93 -7.23 0.88 -0.91
CA GLY A 93 -8.26 0.88 -1.94
C GLY A 93 -8.53 2.29 -2.49
N PRO A 94 -9.36 2.36 -3.55
CA PRO A 94 -9.78 3.63 -4.12
C PRO A 94 -10.50 4.51 -3.10
N PRO A 95 -10.43 5.86 -3.24
CA PRO A 95 -11.27 6.74 -2.46
C PRO A 95 -12.75 6.45 -2.71
N PRO A 96 -13.65 6.77 -1.77
CA PRO A 96 -15.08 6.53 -1.93
C PRO A 96 -15.62 7.15 -3.22
N GLY A 97 -16.30 6.33 -4.03
CA GLY A 97 -16.90 6.76 -5.31
C GLY A 97 -15.97 6.70 -6.52
N ALA A 98 -14.71 6.30 -6.36
CA ALA A 98 -13.85 5.97 -7.50
C ALA A 98 -14.09 4.52 -7.98
N ASP A 99 -13.93 4.32 -9.30
CA ASP A 99 -14.08 3.03 -9.94
C ASP A 99 -12.96 2.08 -9.48
N PRO A 100 -13.28 0.91 -8.88
CA PRO A 100 -12.26 -0.06 -8.47
C PRO A 100 -11.58 -0.73 -9.68
N ASP A 101 -12.25 -0.80 -10.83
CA ASP A 101 -11.69 -1.42 -12.02
C ASP A 101 -10.56 -0.55 -12.59
N GLY A 102 -9.38 -1.15 -12.75
CA GLY A 102 -8.20 -0.44 -13.27
C GLY A 102 -7.53 0.54 -12.30
N TRP A 103 -8.13 0.85 -11.15
CA TRP A 103 -7.57 1.78 -10.15
C TRP A 103 -6.13 1.41 -9.76
N HIS A 104 -5.86 0.13 -9.55
CA HIS A 104 -4.54 -0.34 -9.17
C HIS A 104 -3.46 0.07 -10.19
N ARG A 105 -3.80 0.04 -11.48
CA ARG A 105 -2.91 0.47 -12.56
C ARG A 105 -2.79 1.99 -12.57
N ASP A 106 -3.89 2.71 -12.45
CA ASP A 106 -3.93 4.17 -12.51
C ASP A 106 -3.11 4.83 -11.40
N VAL A 107 -3.17 4.29 -10.18
CA VAL A 107 -2.33 4.71 -9.05
C VAL A 107 -0.85 4.63 -9.43
N LEU A 108 -0.41 3.53 -10.05
CA LEU A 108 0.98 3.37 -10.46
C LEU A 108 1.36 4.34 -11.57
N LEU A 109 0.49 4.56 -12.55
CA LEU A 109 0.75 5.49 -13.65
C LEU A 109 0.78 6.96 -13.20
N ARG A 110 0.17 7.28 -12.06
CA ARG A 110 0.22 8.61 -11.42
C ARG A 110 1.42 8.75 -10.48
N LEU A 111 1.73 7.73 -9.68
CA LEU A 111 2.84 7.76 -8.71
C LEU A 111 4.21 7.52 -9.33
N PHE A 112 4.27 6.75 -10.42
CA PHE A 112 5.50 6.35 -11.09
C PHE A 112 5.31 6.52 -12.62
N PRO A 113 5.25 7.77 -13.13
CA PRO A 113 5.04 8.03 -14.55
C PRO A 113 6.14 7.42 -15.44
N GLU A 114 7.33 7.18 -14.89
CA GLU A 114 8.42 6.41 -15.52
C GLU A 114 8.04 4.97 -15.91
N ALA A 115 6.96 4.40 -15.36
CA ALA A 115 6.49 3.05 -15.69
C ALA A 115 5.60 2.99 -16.94
N ARG A 116 5.45 4.09 -17.69
CA ARG A 116 4.61 4.20 -18.91
C ARG A 116 5.26 3.62 -20.19
N ILE A 117 6.46 3.05 -20.08
CA ILE A 117 7.30 2.65 -21.22
C ILE A 117 6.93 1.29 -21.80
#